data_AF-A0A383BUW2-F1
#
_entry.id   AF-A0A383BUW2-F1
#
_cell.length_a   1.000
_cell.length_b   1.000
_cell.length_c   1.000
_cell.angle_alpha   90.00
_cell.angle_beta   90.00
_cell.angle_gamma   90.00
#
_symmetry.space_group_name_H-M   'P 1'
#
loop_
_entity.id
_entity.type
_entity.pdbx_description
1 polymer ?
#
loop_
_entity_poly.entity_id
_entity_poly.type
_entity_poly.pdbx_seq_one_letter_code
_entity_poly.pdbx_strand_id
1 'polypeptide(L)'
;ISQLIGQEYLYFYDALSPIVDANTIDYDTAFFASRYEKGGADYLNCPMNEKQYYDFIRELNNAEKVPMASFEKPVYFEGCMPIEVLAERGPKTLAFGPLKPVGLTNPHTGKTAFAVVQLRKENKESSAYNLVGFQTKLTYPEQKRIVRMIPGLEKAEFFRFGAIHRNTFINSPGLLSNELEVKSRPGIYFAGQIIGVEGYLESASMGLLASLSAVAKILGKDYIPPPRDTALGALINYLTTSNV
;
A
#
# COMPACT_ATOMS: atom_id res chain seq x y z
N ILE A 1 -24.39 -3.95 -8.69
CA ILE A 1 -24.06 -3.40 -7.35
C ILE A 1 -24.41 -1.92 -7.27
N SER A 2 -23.95 -1.04 -8.17
CA SER A 2 -24.31 0.41 -8.16
C SER A 2 -25.80 0.71 -8.04
N GLN A 3 -26.65 0.02 -8.81
CA GLN A 3 -28.12 0.14 -8.71
C GLN A 3 -28.67 -0.29 -7.34
N LEU A 4 -28.06 -1.29 -6.69
CA LEU A 4 -28.48 -1.81 -5.40
C LEU A 4 -28.24 -0.79 -4.28
N ILE A 5 -27.11 -0.08 -4.35
CA ILE A 5 -26.62 0.83 -3.30
C ILE A 5 -26.94 2.31 -3.61
N GLY A 6 -27.49 2.61 -4.78
CA GLY A 6 -27.84 3.98 -5.19
C GLY A 6 -26.63 4.90 -5.42
N GLN A 7 -25.46 4.36 -5.76
CA GLN A 7 -24.23 5.15 -6.00
C GLN A 7 -23.75 4.95 -7.43
N GLU A 8 -23.44 6.06 -8.11
CA GLU A 8 -22.95 6.04 -9.50
C GLU A 8 -21.53 5.49 -9.63
N TYR A 9 -20.70 5.60 -8.58
CA TYR A 9 -19.29 5.23 -8.63
C TYR A 9 -18.92 4.21 -7.54
N LEU A 10 -18.17 3.19 -7.96
CA LEU A 10 -17.68 2.06 -7.15
C LEU A 10 -16.19 1.85 -7.41
N TYR A 11 -15.33 2.83 -7.12
CA TYR A 11 -13.90 2.65 -7.39
C TYR A 11 -12.99 3.55 -6.59
N PHE A 12 -11.89 2.99 -6.10
CA PHE A 12 -10.70 3.69 -5.58
C PHE A 12 -9.48 3.11 -6.30
N TYR A 13 -8.36 3.81 -6.18
CA TYR A 13 -7.11 3.46 -6.84
C TYR A 13 -6.14 2.82 -5.85
N ASP A 14 -5.66 1.64 -6.19
CA ASP A 14 -4.51 0.98 -5.56
C ASP A 14 -3.31 1.12 -6.50
N ALA A 15 -2.09 1.20 -5.97
CA ALA A 15 -0.90 1.42 -6.77
C ALA A 15 0.11 0.29 -6.51
N LEU A 16 0.66 -0.27 -7.59
CA LEU A 16 1.70 -1.30 -7.52
C LEU A 16 3.08 -0.67 -7.56
N SER A 17 4.02 -1.28 -6.82
CA SER A 17 5.43 -0.94 -6.87
C SER A 17 6.16 -1.69 -8.00
N PRO A 18 7.23 -1.11 -8.58
CA PRO A 18 8.08 -1.77 -9.56
C PRO A 18 8.78 -3.03 -8.99
N ILE A 19 9.11 -3.96 -9.87
CA ILE A 19 9.91 -5.16 -9.59
C ILE A 19 11.15 -5.13 -10.49
N VAL A 20 12.33 -5.25 -9.87
CA VAL A 20 13.64 -5.20 -10.53
C VAL A 20 14.31 -6.57 -10.58
N ASP A 21 15.16 -6.77 -11.59
CA ASP A 21 16.01 -7.95 -11.76
C ASP A 21 17.19 -7.91 -10.78
N ALA A 22 17.29 -8.95 -9.96
CA ALA A 22 18.34 -9.10 -8.95
C ALA A 22 19.76 -9.03 -9.54
N ASN A 23 19.97 -9.44 -10.80
CA ASN A 23 21.29 -9.45 -11.45
C ASN A 23 21.79 -8.04 -11.82
N THR A 24 20.91 -7.04 -11.74
CA THR A 24 21.21 -5.66 -12.15
C THR A 24 21.39 -4.71 -10.97
N ILE A 25 21.30 -5.24 -9.76
CA ILE A 25 21.50 -4.51 -8.50
C ILE A 25 22.99 -4.51 -8.15
N ASP A 26 23.51 -3.36 -7.74
CA ASP A 26 24.85 -3.23 -7.18
C ASP A 26 24.82 -3.54 -5.66
N TYR A 27 25.32 -4.73 -5.32
CA TYR A 27 25.42 -5.24 -3.95
C TYR A 27 26.65 -4.74 -3.19
N ASP A 28 27.57 -3.99 -3.83
CA ASP A 28 28.63 -3.29 -3.10
C ASP A 28 28.06 -2.05 -2.39
N THR A 29 27.04 -1.45 -3.00
CA THR A 29 26.31 -0.31 -2.42
C THR A 29 25.15 -0.75 -1.53
N ALA A 30 24.32 -1.69 -2.00
CA ALA A 30 23.15 -2.18 -1.27
C ALA A 30 23.55 -3.23 -0.21
N PHE A 31 22.80 -3.34 0.88
CA PHE A 31 23.11 -4.28 1.96
C PHE A 31 21.88 -4.99 2.52
N PHE A 32 22.02 -6.27 2.84
CA PHE A 32 20.94 -7.03 3.49
C PHE A 32 20.90 -6.72 4.99
N ALA A 33 19.74 -6.31 5.48
CA ALA A 33 19.50 -6.05 6.90
C ALA A 33 18.01 -5.98 7.20
N SER A 34 17.65 -6.43 8.41
CA SER A 34 16.34 -6.19 9.01
C SER A 34 16.43 -5.11 10.07
N ARG A 35 15.32 -4.39 10.28
CA ARG A 35 15.28 -3.32 11.27
C ARG A 35 15.52 -3.87 12.67
N TYR A 36 16.39 -3.21 13.43
CA TYR A 36 16.76 -3.57 14.80
C TYR A 36 17.36 -4.98 14.93
N GLU A 37 17.90 -5.54 13.84
CA GLU A 37 18.46 -6.91 13.81
C GLU A 37 17.44 -7.98 14.23
N LYS A 38 16.13 -7.66 14.16
CA LYS A 38 15.04 -8.57 14.48
C LYS A 38 14.55 -9.23 13.19
N GLY A 39 14.89 -10.50 13.01
CA GLY A 39 14.55 -11.30 11.83
C GLY A 39 15.77 -11.65 10.98
N GLY A 40 15.57 -12.49 9.96
CA GLY A 40 16.61 -12.80 8.98
C GLY A 40 16.96 -11.59 8.12
N ALA A 41 17.91 -11.72 7.20
CA ALA A 41 18.31 -10.66 6.28
C ALA A 41 17.34 -10.58 5.08
N ASP A 42 16.06 -10.34 5.36
CA ASP A 42 14.95 -10.51 4.40
C ASP A 42 14.79 -9.35 3.42
N TYR A 43 15.35 -8.19 3.77
CA TYR A 43 15.30 -6.97 2.96
C TYR A 43 16.69 -6.57 2.49
N LEU A 44 16.76 -6.20 1.22
CA LEU A 44 17.91 -5.50 0.65
C LEU A 44 17.68 -3.99 0.78
N ASN A 45 18.68 -3.26 1.24
CA ASN A 45 18.55 -1.85 1.61
C ASN A 45 19.47 -1.01 0.73
N CYS A 46 18.90 -0.05 0.01
CA CYS A 46 19.61 0.91 -0.82
C CYS A 46 19.69 2.26 -0.09
N PRO A 47 20.85 2.61 0.51
CA PRO A 47 20.99 3.80 1.33
C PRO A 47 21.12 5.07 0.48
N MET A 48 20.50 6.16 0.92
CA MET A 48 20.70 7.51 0.38
C MET A 48 21.30 8.42 1.44
N ASN A 49 22.29 9.22 1.04
CA ASN A 49 22.68 10.40 1.80
C ASN A 49 21.67 11.54 1.61
N GLU A 50 21.81 12.59 2.40
CA GLU A 50 20.88 13.72 2.41
C GLU A 50 20.78 14.41 1.03
N LYS A 51 21.91 14.62 0.35
CA LYS A 51 21.94 15.24 -0.99
C LYS A 51 21.21 14.37 -2.02
N GLN A 52 21.53 13.07 -2.07
CA GLN A 52 20.89 12.10 -2.97
C GLN A 52 19.38 12.07 -2.74
N TYR A 53 18.93 12.06 -1.48
CA TYR A 53 17.52 12.09 -1.13
C TYR A 53 16.83 13.36 -1.65
N TYR A 54 17.41 14.55 -1.42
CA TYR A 54 16.78 15.80 -1.88
C TYR A 54 16.79 15.96 -3.39
N ASP A 55 17.84 15.48 -4.08
CA ASP A 55 17.85 15.40 -5.54
C ASP A 55 16.75 14.43 -6.03
N PHE A 56 16.60 13.26 -5.39
CA PHE A 56 15.53 12.30 -5.69
C PHE A 56 14.13 12.90 -5.49
N ILE A 57 13.87 13.61 -4.38
CA ILE A 57 12.59 14.27 -4.13
C ILE A 57 12.28 15.33 -5.19
N ARG A 58 13.28 16.13 -5.59
CA ARG A 58 13.11 17.14 -6.64
C ARG A 58 12.70 16.47 -7.96
N GLU A 59 13.44 15.45 -8.36
CA GLU A 59 13.17 14.76 -9.63
C GLU A 59 11.84 14.02 -9.61
N LEU A 60 11.46 13.43 -8.47
CA LEU A 60 10.17 12.75 -8.29
C LEU A 60 8.99 13.71 -8.38
N ASN A 61 9.10 14.92 -7.80
CA ASN A 61 8.05 15.93 -7.88
C ASN A 61 7.86 16.48 -9.30
N ASN A 62 8.94 16.54 -10.08
CA ASN A 62 8.94 17.00 -11.47
C ASN A 62 8.63 15.90 -12.49
N ALA A 63 8.50 14.64 -12.06
CA ALA A 63 8.33 13.52 -12.95
C ALA A 63 6.94 13.48 -13.61
N GLU A 64 6.92 13.06 -14.86
CA GLU A 64 5.68 12.89 -15.64
C GLU A 64 4.82 11.75 -15.07
N LYS A 65 3.54 12.05 -14.87
CA LYS A 65 2.53 11.14 -14.32
C LYS A 65 1.58 10.72 -15.43
N VAL A 66 1.11 9.47 -15.39
CA VAL A 66 0.02 9.03 -16.26
C VAL A 66 -1.22 9.89 -15.96
N PRO A 67 -1.83 10.55 -16.96
CA PRO A 67 -3.02 11.35 -16.75
C PRO A 67 -4.18 10.45 -16.35
N MET A 68 -4.97 10.91 -15.39
CA MET A 68 -6.25 10.27 -15.08
C MET A 68 -7.28 10.63 -16.16
N ALA A 69 -8.20 9.72 -16.45
CA ALA A 69 -9.29 10.01 -17.38
C ALA A 69 -10.20 11.11 -16.80
N SER A 70 -10.85 11.88 -17.68
CA SER A 70 -11.62 13.08 -17.28
C SER A 70 -12.77 12.85 -16.30
N PHE A 71 -13.22 11.60 -16.15
CA PHE A 71 -14.27 11.19 -15.22
C PHE A 71 -13.74 10.66 -13.87
N GLU A 72 -12.41 10.61 -13.69
CA GLU A 72 -11.76 10.07 -12.50
C GLU A 72 -11.48 11.20 -11.50
N LYS A 73 -11.96 11.06 -10.27
CA LYS A 73 -11.52 11.90 -9.15
C LYS A 73 -10.40 11.17 -8.40
N PRO A 74 -9.24 11.81 -8.13
CA PRO A 74 -8.17 11.19 -7.35
C PRO A 74 -8.58 11.09 -5.88
N VAL A 75 -9.26 10.00 -5.53
CA VAL A 75 -9.39 9.59 -4.15
C VAL A 75 -8.45 8.40 -3.96
N TYR A 76 -7.28 8.70 -3.41
CA TYR A 76 -6.30 7.68 -3.08
C TYR A 76 -6.62 7.10 -1.71
N PHE A 77 -6.45 5.79 -1.56
CA PHE A 77 -6.44 5.18 -0.25
C PHE A 77 -5.16 5.62 0.50
N GLU A 78 -5.30 6.17 1.71
CA GLU A 78 -4.16 6.69 2.48
C GLU A 78 -3.07 5.62 2.72
N GLY A 79 -3.45 4.34 2.82
CA GLY A 79 -2.51 3.23 3.01
C GLY A 79 -1.69 2.86 1.77
N CYS A 80 -2.15 3.20 0.56
CA CYS A 80 -1.49 2.84 -0.70
C CYS A 80 -1.28 4.04 -1.64
N MET A 81 -0.94 5.19 -1.06
CA MET A 81 -0.69 6.39 -1.86
C MET A 81 0.54 6.25 -2.74
N PRO A 82 0.48 6.73 -4.00
CA PRO A 82 1.65 6.83 -4.86
C PRO A 82 2.79 7.63 -4.21
N ILE A 83 4.03 7.19 -4.41
CA ILE A 83 5.23 7.79 -3.80
C ILE A 83 5.40 9.26 -4.19
N GLU A 84 5.03 9.64 -5.42
CA GLU A 84 5.02 11.02 -5.89
C GLU A 84 3.99 11.89 -5.15
N VAL A 85 2.85 11.33 -4.75
CA VAL A 85 1.81 12.05 -3.99
C VAL A 85 2.29 12.24 -2.55
N LEU A 86 2.98 11.26 -1.98
CA LEU A 86 3.62 11.38 -0.66
C LEU A 86 4.74 12.45 -0.67
N ALA A 87 5.53 12.53 -1.74
CA ALA A 87 6.59 13.52 -1.88
C ALA A 87 6.05 14.96 -1.96
N GLU A 88 4.89 15.16 -2.59
CA GLU A 88 4.20 16.46 -2.65
C GLU A 88 3.76 16.98 -1.26
N ARG A 89 3.47 16.07 -0.31
CA ARG A 89 3.04 16.45 1.06
C ARG A 89 4.16 17.10 1.87
N GLY A 90 5.41 16.98 1.44
CA GLY A 90 6.53 17.66 2.07
C GLY A 90 7.87 16.99 1.83
N PRO A 91 8.97 17.76 1.89
CA PRO A 91 10.28 17.30 1.47
C PRO A 91 10.86 16.19 2.36
N LYS A 92 10.38 16.03 3.61
CA LYS A 92 10.81 14.96 4.53
C LYS A 92 9.78 13.83 4.69
N THR A 93 8.63 13.90 4.01
CA THR A 93 7.54 12.93 4.18
C THR A 93 8.02 11.50 3.95
N LEU A 94 8.79 11.26 2.88
CA LEU A 94 9.29 9.92 2.57
C LEU A 94 10.30 9.42 3.60
N ALA A 95 11.20 10.29 4.10
CA ALA A 95 12.20 9.94 5.12
C ALA A 95 11.60 9.63 6.49
N PHE A 96 10.38 10.09 6.79
CA PHE A 96 9.63 9.69 7.99
C PHE A 96 8.62 8.56 7.73
N GLY A 97 8.28 8.30 6.47
CA GLY A 97 7.34 7.28 6.04
C GLY A 97 8.04 6.04 5.45
N PRO A 98 7.83 5.74 4.16
CA PRO A 98 8.30 4.48 3.54
C PRO A 98 9.82 4.37 3.46
N LEU A 99 10.55 5.49 3.38
CA LEU A 99 12.01 5.51 3.20
C LEU A 99 12.77 5.75 4.50
N LYS A 100 12.12 5.56 5.65
CA LYS A 100 12.74 5.82 6.95
C LYS A 100 13.94 4.89 7.19
N PRO A 101 15.09 5.39 7.66
CA PRO A 101 16.29 4.57 7.88
C PRO A 101 16.30 3.89 9.26
N VAL A 102 15.26 4.11 10.08
CA VAL A 102 15.24 3.73 11.51
C VAL A 102 15.50 2.24 11.73
N GLY A 103 16.48 1.92 12.57
CA GLY A 103 16.87 0.54 12.90
C GLY A 103 17.74 -0.13 11.83
N LEU A 104 18.25 0.60 10.84
CA LEU A 104 19.14 0.08 9.80
C LEU A 104 20.51 0.75 9.90
N THR A 105 21.50 0.01 10.38
CA THR A 105 22.91 0.42 10.36
C THR A 105 23.56 -0.14 9.10
N ASN A 106 24.16 0.72 8.28
CA ASN A 106 24.88 0.25 7.09
C ASN A 106 26.19 -0.45 7.52
N PRO A 107 26.39 -1.73 7.19
CA PRO A 107 27.58 -2.49 7.62
C PRO A 107 28.88 -1.98 6.99
N HIS A 108 28.83 -1.33 5.82
CA HIS A 108 30.02 -0.80 5.14
C HIS A 108 30.53 0.49 5.78
N THR A 109 29.66 1.27 6.44
CA THR A 109 30.01 2.59 6.98
C THR A 109 29.83 2.70 8.50
N GLY A 110 29.13 1.75 9.13
CA GLY A 110 28.74 1.80 10.54
C GLY A 110 27.74 2.92 10.87
N LYS A 111 27.14 3.57 9.87
CA LYS A 111 26.26 4.73 10.04
C LYS A 111 24.85 4.45 9.52
N THR A 112 23.88 5.14 10.11
CA THR A 112 22.51 5.19 9.59
C THR A 112 22.45 6.17 8.42
N ALA A 113 21.84 5.75 7.30
CA ALA A 113 21.63 6.61 6.14
C ALA A 113 20.58 7.70 6.44
N PHE A 114 20.47 8.71 5.57
CA PHE A 114 19.41 9.72 5.70
C PHE A 114 18.04 9.15 5.33
N ALA A 115 18.00 8.34 4.28
CA ALA A 115 16.84 7.58 3.83
C ALA A 115 17.29 6.24 3.24
N VAL A 116 16.38 5.27 3.17
CA VAL A 116 16.66 3.93 2.62
C VAL A 116 15.48 3.48 1.78
N VAL A 117 15.75 3.02 0.55
CA VAL A 117 14.76 2.23 -0.22
C VAL A 117 14.97 0.77 0.14
N GLN A 118 13.90 0.13 0.64
CA GLN A 118 13.95 -1.31 0.95
C GLN A 118 13.40 -2.11 -0.23
N LEU A 119 14.04 -3.22 -0.53
CA LEU A 119 13.66 -4.17 -1.54
C LEU A 119 13.34 -5.50 -0.85
N ARG A 120 12.19 -6.10 -1.17
CA ARG A 120 11.80 -7.42 -0.67
C ARG A 120 11.89 -8.47 -1.77
N LYS A 121 12.25 -9.70 -1.40
CA LYS A 121 12.23 -10.84 -2.32
C LYS A 121 10.80 -11.09 -2.81
N GLU A 122 10.62 -11.19 -4.12
CA GLU A 122 9.32 -11.52 -4.72
C GLU A 122 9.17 -13.01 -5.01
N ASN A 123 10.27 -13.74 -5.16
CA ASN A 123 10.28 -15.17 -5.43
C ASN A 123 11.30 -15.91 -4.57
N LYS A 124 11.17 -17.24 -4.52
CA LYS A 124 12.04 -18.09 -3.68
C LYS A 124 13.47 -18.10 -4.20
N GLU A 125 13.64 -18.01 -5.51
CA GLU A 125 14.92 -17.97 -6.22
C GLU A 125 15.70 -16.68 -5.95
N SER A 126 15.06 -15.68 -5.34
CA SER A 126 15.64 -14.35 -5.09
C SER A 126 16.15 -13.67 -6.36
N SER A 127 15.55 -13.99 -7.51
CA SER A 127 15.90 -13.40 -8.81
C SER A 127 15.15 -12.09 -9.09
N ALA A 128 14.09 -11.80 -8.32
CA ALA A 128 13.27 -10.60 -8.46
C ALA A 128 13.04 -9.91 -7.11
N TYR A 129 13.14 -8.58 -7.11
CA TYR A 129 12.94 -7.75 -5.93
C TYR A 129 11.91 -6.65 -6.16
N ASN A 130 10.98 -6.49 -5.23
CA ASN A 130 9.98 -5.42 -5.23
C ASN A 130 10.41 -4.27 -4.33
N LEU A 131 10.24 -3.04 -4.81
CA LEU A 131 10.55 -1.84 -4.04
C LEU A 131 9.42 -1.57 -3.03
N VAL A 132 9.74 -1.66 -1.75
CA VAL A 132 8.77 -1.51 -0.65
C VAL A 132 8.32 -0.05 -0.53
N GLY A 133 7.00 0.18 -0.55
CA GLY A 133 6.42 1.52 -0.40
C GLY A 133 6.62 2.43 -1.61
N PHE A 134 6.89 1.85 -2.78
CA PHE A 134 7.23 2.54 -4.03
C PHE A 134 6.12 2.47 -5.07
N GLN A 135 4.88 2.32 -4.60
CA GLN A 135 3.72 2.33 -5.47
C GLN A 135 3.62 3.66 -6.23
N THR A 136 3.28 3.63 -7.51
CA THR A 136 3.44 4.81 -8.37
C THR A 136 2.50 4.83 -9.58
N LYS A 137 2.21 6.04 -10.07
CA LYS A 137 1.55 6.34 -11.35
C LYS A 137 2.43 7.09 -12.33
N LEU A 138 3.73 7.18 -12.08
CA LEU A 138 4.68 7.75 -13.02
C LEU A 138 4.61 7.00 -14.35
N THR A 139 4.87 7.70 -15.45
CA THR A 139 5.04 7.04 -16.76
C THR A 139 6.20 6.05 -16.70
N TYR A 140 6.17 4.98 -17.49
CA TYR A 140 7.25 3.97 -17.45
C TYR A 140 8.66 4.54 -17.70
N PRO A 141 8.86 5.51 -18.62
CA PRO A 141 10.15 6.20 -18.76
C PRO A 141 10.60 6.87 -17.46
N GLU A 142 9.68 7.53 -16.76
CA GLU A 142 9.98 8.22 -15.51
C GLU A 142 10.22 7.26 -14.36
N GLN A 143 9.49 6.15 -14.27
CA GLN A 143 9.80 5.08 -13.30
C GLN A 143 11.22 4.56 -13.49
N LYS A 144 11.63 4.31 -14.74
CA LYS A 144 12.99 3.86 -15.07
C LYS A 144 14.03 4.91 -14.66
N ARG A 145 13.78 6.19 -14.94
CA ARG A 145 14.68 7.30 -14.58
C ARG A 145 14.82 7.46 -13.06
N ILE A 146 13.69 7.54 -12.35
CA ILE A 146 13.62 7.80 -10.92
C ILE A 146 14.21 6.63 -10.11
N VAL A 147 13.88 5.38 -10.46
CA VAL A 147 14.44 4.22 -9.75
C VAL A 147 15.96 4.13 -9.94
N ARG A 148 16.48 4.50 -11.12
CA ARG A 148 17.94 4.51 -11.38
C ARG A 148 18.69 5.65 -10.70
N MET A 149 18.01 6.57 -10.01
CA MET A 149 18.66 7.53 -9.13
C MET A 149 18.97 6.96 -7.74
N ILE A 150 18.39 5.82 -7.39
CA ILE A 150 18.57 5.19 -6.09
C ILE A 150 19.94 4.49 -6.09
N PRO A 151 20.81 4.76 -5.09
CA PRO A 151 22.10 4.11 -4.99
C PRO A 151 21.98 2.58 -4.94
N GLY A 152 22.71 1.89 -5.81
CA GLY A 152 22.62 0.44 -5.98
C GLY A 152 21.67 -0.01 -7.09
N LEU A 153 20.85 0.89 -7.65
CA LEU A 153 19.86 0.59 -8.70
C LEU A 153 20.12 1.35 -10.01
N GLU A 154 21.30 1.94 -10.20
CA GLU A 154 21.66 2.78 -11.34
C GLU A 154 21.50 2.05 -12.69
N LYS A 155 21.69 0.72 -12.67
CA LYS A 155 21.57 -0.16 -13.83
C LYS A 155 20.34 -1.07 -13.77
N ALA A 156 19.43 -0.83 -12.83
CA ALA A 156 18.28 -1.71 -12.61
C ALA A 156 17.48 -1.93 -13.91
N GLU A 157 17.25 -3.20 -14.23
CA GLU A 157 16.28 -3.65 -15.23
C GLU A 157 15.01 -4.14 -14.54
N PHE A 158 13.87 -4.08 -15.25
CA PHE A 158 12.55 -4.22 -14.65
C PHE A 158 11.84 -5.44 -15.22
N PHE A 159 11.38 -6.34 -14.34
CA PHE A 159 10.40 -7.37 -14.72
C PHE A 159 9.00 -6.79 -14.81
N ARG A 160 8.70 -5.77 -13.99
CA ARG A 160 7.39 -5.13 -13.95
C ARG A 160 7.52 -3.67 -13.49
N PHE A 161 6.82 -2.78 -14.16
CA PHE A 161 6.64 -1.40 -13.72
C PHE A 161 5.49 -1.29 -12.71
N GLY A 162 5.53 -0.25 -11.88
CA GLY A 162 4.40 0.14 -11.06
C GLY A 162 3.23 0.63 -11.92
N ALA A 163 2.03 0.49 -11.40
CA ALA A 163 0.81 0.90 -12.08
C ALA A 163 -0.31 1.13 -11.09
N ILE A 164 -1.18 2.08 -11.38
CA ILE A 164 -2.44 2.24 -10.66
C ILE A 164 -3.47 1.24 -11.20
N HIS A 165 -4.03 0.44 -10.30
CA HIS A 165 -5.16 -0.44 -10.55
C HIS A 165 -6.42 0.17 -9.94
N ARG A 166 -7.48 0.20 -10.76
CA ARG A 166 -8.82 0.57 -10.29
C ARG A 166 -9.43 -0.63 -9.59
N ASN A 167 -9.61 -0.55 -8.28
CA ASN A 167 -10.31 -1.56 -7.50
C ASN A 167 -11.75 -1.13 -7.24
N THR A 168 -12.67 -2.09 -7.35
CA THR A 168 -14.08 -1.87 -7.03
C THR A 168 -14.31 -2.06 -5.54
N PHE A 169 -14.74 -0.99 -4.86
CA PHE A 169 -15.15 -1.01 -3.45
C PHE A 169 -16.38 -0.11 -3.28
N ILE A 170 -17.12 -0.30 -2.19
CA ILE A 170 -18.31 0.47 -1.84
C ILE A 170 -17.98 1.48 -0.72
N ASN A 171 -18.74 2.58 -0.62
CA ASN A 171 -18.65 3.49 0.52
C ASN A 171 -19.28 2.84 1.79
N SER A 172 -18.52 1.95 2.43
CA SER A 172 -18.97 1.13 3.56
C SER A 172 -19.56 1.95 4.72
N PRO A 173 -18.99 3.09 5.17
CA PRO A 173 -19.58 3.88 6.26
C PRO A 173 -21.02 4.34 5.97
N GLY A 174 -21.28 4.74 4.71
CA GLY A 174 -22.62 5.14 4.27
C GLY A 174 -23.58 3.99 4.04
N LEU A 175 -23.08 2.78 3.77
CA LEU A 175 -23.87 1.68 3.22
C LEU A 175 -24.08 0.51 4.18
N LEU A 176 -23.12 0.20 5.04
CA LEU A 176 -23.10 -0.99 5.87
C LEU A 176 -23.37 -0.66 7.34
N SER A 177 -24.12 -1.54 8.02
CA SER A 177 -24.18 -1.59 9.48
C SER A 177 -22.90 -2.20 10.07
N ASN A 178 -22.74 -2.15 11.39
CA ASN A 178 -21.71 -2.87 12.14
C ASN A 178 -21.86 -4.41 12.06
N GLU A 179 -22.86 -4.90 11.34
CA GLU A 179 -23.08 -6.32 11.06
C GLU A 179 -22.67 -6.68 9.62
N LEU A 180 -22.08 -5.73 8.88
CA LEU A 180 -21.74 -5.82 7.45
C LEU A 180 -22.96 -6.00 6.52
N GLU A 181 -24.15 -5.74 7.03
CA GLU A 181 -25.40 -5.75 6.29
C GLU A 181 -25.67 -4.40 5.62
N VAL A 182 -26.20 -4.42 4.39
CA VAL A 182 -26.62 -3.21 3.68
C VAL A 182 -27.81 -2.57 4.38
N LYS A 183 -27.63 -1.34 4.89
CA LYS A 183 -28.64 -0.58 5.65
C LYS A 183 -29.97 -0.42 4.91
N SER A 184 -29.91 -0.15 3.60
CA SER A 184 -31.08 0.07 2.75
C SER A 184 -31.75 -1.23 2.26
N ARG A 185 -31.10 -2.38 2.41
CA ARG A 185 -31.58 -3.66 1.90
C ARG A 185 -31.17 -4.83 2.79
N PRO A 186 -31.94 -5.07 3.87
CA PRO A 186 -31.71 -6.22 4.75
C PRO A 186 -31.68 -7.55 3.99
N GLY A 187 -30.80 -8.45 4.41
CA GLY A 187 -30.52 -9.75 3.80
C GLY A 187 -29.33 -9.76 2.85
N ILE A 188 -28.71 -8.60 2.58
CA ILE A 188 -27.52 -8.49 1.73
C ILE A 188 -26.32 -8.05 2.55
N TYR A 189 -25.23 -8.80 2.43
CA TYR A 189 -23.99 -8.57 3.15
C TYR A 189 -22.85 -8.34 2.16
N PHE A 190 -21.90 -7.48 2.52
CA PHE A 190 -20.65 -7.33 1.80
C PHE A 190 -19.47 -7.59 2.73
N ALA A 191 -18.44 -8.27 2.22
CA ALA A 191 -17.22 -8.58 2.94
C ALA A 191 -16.05 -8.73 1.98
N GLY A 192 -14.83 -8.68 2.51
CA GLY A 192 -13.61 -8.72 1.71
C GLY A 192 -13.26 -7.37 1.11
N GLN A 193 -12.35 -7.35 0.15
CA GLN A 193 -11.81 -6.11 -0.43
C GLN A 193 -12.87 -5.11 -0.92
N ILE A 194 -14.05 -5.59 -1.35
CA ILE A 194 -15.15 -4.73 -1.81
C ILE A 194 -15.66 -3.76 -0.72
N ILE A 195 -15.43 -4.04 0.56
CA ILE A 195 -15.81 -3.14 1.67
C ILE A 195 -14.71 -2.20 2.11
N GLY A 196 -13.55 -2.20 1.44
CA GLY A 196 -12.43 -1.29 1.73
C GLY A 196 -11.42 -1.83 2.75
N VAL A 197 -11.41 -3.14 3.02
CA VAL A 197 -10.28 -3.80 3.69
C VAL A 197 -9.20 -4.20 2.70
N GLU A 198 -7.96 -4.21 3.16
CA GLU A 198 -6.82 -4.73 2.39
C GLU A 198 -6.14 -5.84 3.18
N GLY A 199 -5.65 -6.85 2.46
CA GLY A 199 -5.01 -8.03 3.05
C GLY A 199 -5.94 -9.24 3.14
N TYR A 200 -5.31 -10.41 3.06
CA TYR A 200 -6.03 -11.68 3.07
C TYR A 200 -6.69 -11.95 4.42
N LEU A 201 -6.02 -11.59 5.52
CA LEU A 201 -6.51 -11.81 6.87
C LEU A 201 -7.74 -10.96 7.15
N GLU A 202 -7.67 -9.68 6.81
CA GLU A 202 -8.75 -8.71 6.95
C GLU A 202 -9.95 -9.12 6.10
N SER A 203 -9.70 -9.51 4.85
CA SER A 203 -10.75 -9.98 3.95
C SER A 203 -11.44 -11.24 4.45
N ALA A 204 -10.68 -12.24 4.88
CA ALA A 204 -11.23 -13.48 5.45
C ALA A 204 -11.99 -13.22 6.75
N SER A 205 -11.46 -12.34 7.61
CA SER A 205 -12.10 -11.99 8.87
C SER A 205 -13.43 -11.29 8.66
N MET A 206 -13.52 -10.34 7.73
CA MET A 206 -14.79 -9.70 7.39
C MET A 206 -15.79 -10.70 6.78
N GLY A 207 -15.30 -11.65 5.97
CA GLY A 207 -16.12 -12.74 5.45
C GLY A 207 -16.73 -13.59 6.56
N LEU A 208 -15.92 -13.95 7.57
CA LEU A 208 -16.39 -14.68 8.74
C LEU A 208 -17.45 -13.88 9.51
N LEU A 209 -17.19 -12.61 9.84
CA LEU A 209 -18.14 -11.79 10.60
C LEU A 209 -19.47 -11.58 9.86
N ALA A 210 -19.44 -11.31 8.55
CA ALA A 210 -20.64 -11.21 7.73
C ALA A 210 -21.44 -12.51 7.73
N SER A 211 -20.76 -13.67 7.68
CA SER A 211 -21.42 -14.97 7.72
C SER A 211 -22.07 -15.26 9.08
N LEU A 212 -21.40 -14.91 10.18
CA LEU A 212 -21.93 -15.08 11.54
C LEU A 212 -23.18 -14.22 11.76
N SER A 213 -23.15 -12.97 11.27
CA SER A 213 -24.31 -12.09 11.28
C SER A 213 -25.48 -12.66 10.47
N ALA A 214 -25.22 -13.07 9.22
CA ALA A 214 -26.24 -13.64 8.35
C ALA A 214 -26.89 -14.90 8.95
N VAL A 215 -26.09 -15.79 9.54
CA VAL A 215 -26.58 -16.99 10.22
C VAL A 215 -27.42 -16.64 11.45
N ALA A 216 -26.98 -15.70 12.28
CA ALA A 216 -27.75 -15.25 13.44
C ALA A 216 -29.13 -14.73 13.00
N LYS A 217 -29.19 -13.92 11.95
CA LYS A 217 -30.43 -13.40 11.37
C LYS A 217 -31.36 -14.50 10.86
N ILE A 218 -30.82 -15.49 10.13
CA ILE A 218 -31.59 -16.65 9.65
C ILE A 218 -32.18 -17.45 10.82
N LEU A 219 -31.43 -17.57 11.92
CA LEU A 219 -31.85 -18.30 13.12
C LEU A 219 -32.71 -17.46 14.08
N GLY A 220 -33.00 -16.20 13.76
CA GLY A 220 -33.75 -15.29 14.63
C GLY A 220 -33.02 -14.96 15.94
N LYS A 221 -31.68 -14.94 15.92
CA LYS A 221 -30.82 -14.61 17.06
C LYS A 221 -30.17 -13.24 16.86
N ASP A 222 -29.86 -12.58 17.98
CA ASP A 222 -29.07 -11.36 17.95
C ASP A 222 -27.60 -11.68 17.65
N TYR A 223 -27.02 -10.95 16.70
CA TYR A 223 -25.58 -10.97 16.44
C TYR A 223 -24.90 -9.88 17.26
N ILE A 224 -23.79 -10.23 17.91
CA ILE A 224 -22.97 -9.29 18.65
C ILE A 224 -21.61 -9.20 17.93
N PRO A 225 -21.28 -8.07 17.28
CA PRO A 225 -19.99 -7.92 16.63
C PRO A 225 -18.84 -7.91 17.67
N PRO A 226 -17.60 -8.19 17.24
CA PRO A 226 -16.45 -8.14 18.14
C PRO A 226 -16.33 -6.79 18.86
N PRO A 227 -15.95 -6.77 20.14
CA PRO A 227 -15.75 -5.54 20.90
C PRO A 227 -14.71 -4.61 20.26
N ARG A 228 -14.94 -3.28 20.35
CA ARG A 228 -14.13 -2.25 19.66
C ARG A 228 -12.64 -2.26 20.04
N ASP A 229 -12.31 -2.73 21.24
CA ASP A 229 -10.95 -2.88 21.75
C ASP A 229 -10.20 -4.10 21.18
N THR A 230 -10.88 -4.95 20.41
CA THR A 230 -10.25 -6.01 19.61
C THR A 230 -9.85 -5.50 18.22
N ALA A 231 -8.86 -6.12 17.58
CA ALA A 231 -8.44 -5.77 16.22
C ALA A 231 -9.60 -5.83 15.21
N LEU A 232 -10.44 -6.86 15.29
CA LEU A 232 -11.61 -7.02 14.42
C LEU A 232 -12.71 -6.00 14.71
N GLY A 233 -12.95 -5.70 15.99
CA GLY A 233 -13.94 -4.69 16.39
C GLY A 233 -13.51 -3.28 16.02
N ALA A 234 -12.22 -2.96 16.13
CA ALA A 234 -11.67 -1.70 15.65
C ALA A 234 -11.79 -1.60 14.12
N LEU A 235 -11.46 -2.67 13.38
CA LEU A 235 -11.54 -2.70 11.92
C LEU A 235 -12.98 -2.53 11.43
N ILE A 236 -13.94 -3.31 11.93
CA ILE A 236 -15.35 -3.16 11.52
C ILE A 236 -15.89 -1.78 11.88
N ASN A 237 -15.54 -1.26 13.07
CA ASN A 237 -15.96 0.08 13.48
C ASN A 237 -15.39 1.15 12.55
N TYR A 238 -14.13 1.04 12.14
CA TYR A 238 -13.52 1.95 11.15
C TYR A 238 -14.23 1.89 9.79
N LEU A 239 -14.57 0.69 9.31
CA LEU A 239 -15.24 0.50 8.02
C LEU A 239 -16.68 1.01 7.99
N THR A 240 -17.38 1.02 9.13
CA THR A 240 -18.82 1.30 9.19
C THR A 240 -19.16 2.65 9.83
N THR A 241 -18.16 3.37 10.35
CA THR A 241 -18.33 4.68 10.98
C THR A 241 -17.75 5.75 10.07
N SER A 242 -18.55 6.72 9.68
CA SER A 242 -18.07 7.86 8.89
C SER A 242 -17.17 8.71 9.77
N ASN A 243 -15.87 8.77 9.46
CA ASN A 243 -15.08 9.91 9.87
C ASN A 243 -15.58 11.10 9.03
N VAL A 244 -16.23 12.04 9.70
CA VAL A 244 -16.57 13.36 9.16
C VAL A 244 -15.30 14.03 8.65
#